data_AF-A0A1T4ZNV9-F1
#
_entry.id   AF-A0A1T4ZNV9-F1
#
_cell.length_a   1.000
_cell.length_b   1.000
_cell.length_c   1.000
_cell.angle_alpha   90.00
_cell.angle_beta   90.00
_cell.angle_gamma   90.00
#
_symmetry.space_group_name_H-M   'P 1'
#
loop_
_entity.id
_entity.type
_entity.pdbx_description
1 polymer ?
#
loop_
_entity_poly.entity_id
_entity_poly.type
_entity_poly.pdbx_seq_one_letter_code
_entity_poly.pdbx_strand_id
1 'polypeptide(L)' 'MVLKIEPLNTRQHIRSGFCCGKDSLDNYIRKQASQDLKRRVSTVFVLIDNHSIYP' A
#
# COMPACT_ATOMS: atom_id res chain seq x y z
N MET A 1 -2.49 14.55 -11.39
CA MET A 1 -2.45 13.11 -11.10
C MET A 1 -1.07 12.61 -11.50
N VAL A 2 -0.15 12.48 -10.55
CA VAL A 2 1.19 11.93 -10.81
C VAL A 2 1.24 10.58 -10.13
N LEU A 3 1.24 9.52 -10.93
CA LEU A 3 1.30 8.17 -10.41
C LEU A 3 2.76 7.82 -10.09
N LYS A 4 3.00 7.32 -8.87
CA LYS A 4 4.34 6.95 -8.40
C LYS A 4 4.31 5.58 -7.75
N ILE A 5 5.28 4.73 -8.11
CA ILE A 5 5.54 3.47 -7.41
C ILE A 5 6.53 3.73 -6.28
N GLU A 6 6.22 3.27 -5.07
CA GLU A 6 7.14 3.34 -3.93
C GLU A 6 6.93 2.15 -2.97
N PRO A 7 7.91 1.85 -2.08
CA PRO A 7 7.74 0.83 -1.06
C PRO A 7 6.54 1.15 -0.16
N LEU A 8 5.80 0.11 0.24
CA LEU A 8 4.68 0.27 1.17
C LEU A 8 5.18 0.82 2.51
N ASN A 9 4.75 2.02 2.84
CA ASN A 9 4.96 2.63 4.14
C ASN A 9 3.69 2.44 4.99
N THR A 10 3.75 1.49 5.93
CA THR A 10 2.59 1.11 6.75
C THR A 10 2.05 2.22 7.66
N ARG A 11 2.80 3.32 7.84
CA ARG A 11 2.39 4.48 8.64
C ARG A 11 1.77 5.60 7.81
N GLN A 12 2.12 5.70 6.53
CA GLN A 12 1.68 6.80 5.65
C GLN A 12 0.56 6.37 4.70
N HIS A 13 0.57 5.13 4.23
CA HIS A 13 -0.43 4.67 3.26
C HIS A 13 -1.70 4.18 3.95
N ILE A 14 -2.86 4.71 3.52
CA ILE A 14 -4.18 4.28 3.99
C ILE A 14 -4.51 2.94 3.35
N ARG A 15 -4.46 1.86 4.13
CA ARG A 15 -4.66 0.49 3.62
C ARG A 15 -6.08 -0.02 3.80
N SER A 16 -6.81 0.48 4.80
CA SER A 16 -8.19 0.04 5.12
C SER A 16 -9.17 0.25 3.97
N GLY A 17 -8.97 1.30 3.16
CA GLY A 17 -9.80 1.62 2.00
C GLY A 17 -9.40 0.91 0.70
N PHE A 18 -8.31 0.15 0.67
CA PHE A 18 -7.89 -0.55 -0.55
C PHE A 18 -8.91 -1.63 -0.94
N CYS A 19 -9.43 -1.61 -2.17
CA CYS A 19 -10.36 -2.61 -2.70
C CYS A 19 -10.07 -2.87 -4.18
N CYS A 20 -9.69 -4.10 -4.52
CA CYS A 20 -9.50 -4.53 -5.91
C CYS A 20 -10.51 -5.59 -6.36
N GLY A 21 -11.53 -5.89 -5.54
CA GLY A 21 -12.57 -6.87 -5.84
C GLY A 21 -12.18 -8.33 -5.59
N LYS A 22 -10.96 -8.58 -5.08
CA LYS A 22 -10.49 -9.91 -4.67
C LYS A 22 -10.20 -9.91 -3.18
N ASP A 23 -11.09 -10.51 -2.40
CA ASP A 23 -11.03 -10.52 -0.92
C ASP A 23 -9.69 -10.97 -0.36
N SER A 24 -9.03 -11.94 -0.99
CA SER A 24 -7.72 -12.41 -0.54
C SER A 24 -6.65 -11.32 -0.65
N LEU A 25 -6.66 -10.51 -1.71
CA LEU A 25 -5.71 -9.43 -1.94
C LEU A 25 -6.05 -8.19 -1.10
N ASP A 26 -7.33 -7.87 -0.99
CA ASP A 26 -7.83 -6.81 -0.11
C ASP A 26 -7.40 -7.05 1.34
N ASN A 27 -7.66 -8.25 1.85
CA ASN A 27 -7.26 -8.62 3.21
C ASN A 27 -5.75 -8.62 3.38
N TYR A 28 -4.99 -9.05 2.36
CA TYR A 28 -3.54 -9.02 2.40
C TYR A 28 -3.00 -7.60 2.65
N ILE A 29 -3.41 -6.63 1.81
CA ILE A 29 -2.96 -5.23 1.94
C ILE A 29 -3.44 -4.62 3.26
N ARG A 30 -4.71 -4.82 3.62
CA ARG A 30 -5.32 -4.26 4.84
C ARG A 30 -4.66 -4.79 6.12
N LYS A 31 -4.40 -6.10 6.22
CA LYS A 31 -4.10 -6.77 7.50
C LYS A 31 -2.72 -7.45 7.57
N GLN A 32 -2.20 -7.98 6.47
CA GLN A 32 -1.05 -8.89 6.48
C GLN A 32 0.27 -8.25 6.03
N ALA A 33 0.25 -7.37 5.01
CA ALA A 33 1.46 -6.82 4.40
C ALA A 33 2.45 -6.20 5.42
N SER A 34 1.96 -5.56 6.47
CA SER A 34 2.80 -4.98 7.52
C SER A 34 3.56 -6.03 8.36
N GLN A 35 2.99 -7.23 8.52
CA GLN A 35 3.62 -8.33 9.24
C GLN A 35 4.73 -8.96 8.39
N ASP A 36 4.46 -9.15 7.10
CA ASP A 36 5.43 -9.74 6.17
C ASP A 36 6.65 -8.82 5.99
N LEU A 37 6.43 -7.50 5.91
CA LEU A 37 7.51 -6.50 5.91
C LEU A 37 8.36 -6.59 7.19
N LYS A 38 7.73 -6.70 8.37
CA LYS A 38 8.45 -6.84 9.65
C LYS A 38 9.26 -8.14 9.72
N ARG A 39 8.71 -9.24 9.20
CA ARG A 39 9.38 -10.55 9.17
C ARG A 39 10.37 -10.69 8.02
N ARG A 40 10.46 -9.70 7.13
CA ARG A 40 11.30 -9.70 5.92
C ARG A 40 10.99 -10.88 4.99
N VAL A 41 9.72 -11.30 4.93
CA VAL A 41 9.27 -12.42 4.07
C VAL A 41 8.82 -11.91 2.70
N SER A 42 8.43 -10.64 2.60
CA SER A 42 8.02 -10.00 1.35
C SER A 42 8.45 -8.54 1.31
N THR A 43 8.72 -8.04 0.11
CA THR A 43 8.89 -6.62 -0.18
C THR A 43 7.67 -6.14 -0.96
N VAL A 44 6.92 -5.21 -0.37
CA VAL A 44 5.64 -4.73 -0.94
C VAL A 44 5.84 -3.33 -1.51
N PHE A 45 5.42 -3.13 -2.76
CA PHE A 45 5.39 -1.83 -3.42
C PHE A 45 3.94 -1.42 -3.72
N VAL A 46 3.66 -0.12 -3.74
CA VAL A 46 2.34 0.44 -4.04
C VAL A 46 2.44 1.51 -5.11
N LEU A 47 1.38 1.64 -5.92
CA LEU A 47 1.16 2.77 -6.80
C LEU A 47 0.30 3.79 -6.06
N ILE A 48 0.82 4.98 -5.84
CA ILE A 48 0.09 6.09 -5.20
C ILE A 48 -0.19 7.18 -6.22
N ASP A 49 -1.31 7.87 -6.04
CA ASP A 49 -1.51 9.18 -6.65
C ASP A 49 -0.80 10.21 -5.78
N ASN A 50 0.38 10.60 -6.23
CA ASN A 50 1.11 11.71 -5.65
C ASN A 50 0.53 12.99 -6.23
N HIS A 51 -0.60 13.43 -5.68
CA HIS A 51 -1.11 14.75 -5.99
C HIS A 51 -0.13 15.75 -5.37
N SER A 52 0.84 16.21 -6.17
CA SER A 52 1.63 17.40 -5.85
C SER A 52 0.69 18.59 -5.78
N ILE A 53 -0.02 18.75 -4.67
CA ILE A 53 -0.56 20.06 -4.27
C ILE A 53 0.66 20.81 -3.75
N TYR A 54 1.38 21.45 -4.65
CA TYR A 54 2.13 22.65 -4.30
C TYR A 54 1.26 23.85 -4.69
N PRO A 55 1.25 24.96 -3.92
CA PRO A 55 1.08 26.28 -4.53
C PRO A 55 2.23 26.57 -5.50
#